data_AF-A0A9D7IDF0-F1
#
_entry.id   AF-A0A9D7IDF0-F1
#
_cell.length_a   1.000
_cell.length_b   1.000
_cell.length_c   1.000
_cell.angle_alpha   90.00
_cell.angle_beta   90.00
_cell.angle_gamma   90.00
#
_symmetry.space_group_name_H-M   'P 1'
#
loop_
_entity.id
_entity.type
_entity.pdbx_description
1 polymer ?
#
loop_
_entity_poly.entity_id
_entity_poly.type
_entity_poly.pdbx_seq_one_letter_code
_entity_poly.pdbx_strand_id
1 'polypeptide(L)'
;MLNNRIRVVLCSHQPMLKWWVEPMLQYVDATFGPPSDFIYAIGSQSYFSGGHEAGESVDKILDDCHESIIGQIDETGGVNEAGRIQWIEKAMDWNLPGGYVSYEGGPDHGGGSTTNIANRILAERSEGMCEEMRFNLDDAFLPTGAALAMQFTLTSSYNRYGCWGLTDDVNVPHRNYKFGCLRDLINDINVNTEELSPKKMLNR
;
A
#
# COMPACT_ATOMS: atom_id res chain seq x y z
N MET A 1 20.21 -18.80 -8.98
CA MET A 1 19.13 -18.77 -10.00
C MET A 1 17.79 -18.75 -9.29
N LEU A 2 17.07 -17.65 -9.45
CA LEU A 2 15.76 -17.42 -8.81
C LEU A 2 14.67 -18.35 -9.36
N ASN A 3 13.80 -18.82 -8.46
CA ASN A 3 12.63 -19.62 -8.83
C ASN A 3 11.57 -18.75 -9.52
N ASN A 4 11.22 -19.09 -10.76
CA ASN A 4 10.27 -18.31 -11.56
C ASN A 4 8.80 -18.71 -11.37
N ARG A 5 8.53 -19.79 -10.62
CA ARG A 5 7.17 -20.26 -10.29
C ARG A 5 6.72 -19.80 -8.92
N ILE A 6 7.61 -19.80 -7.93
CA ILE A 6 7.35 -19.32 -6.57
C ILE A 6 8.36 -18.21 -6.29
N ARG A 7 7.85 -16.98 -6.18
CA ARG A 7 8.65 -15.78 -5.95
C ARG A 7 8.58 -15.41 -4.47
N VAL A 8 9.72 -15.43 -3.79
CA VAL A 8 9.80 -15.11 -2.36
C VAL A 8 9.86 -13.59 -2.20
N VAL A 9 8.99 -13.04 -1.36
CA VAL A 9 9.03 -11.63 -0.97
C VAL A 9 9.47 -11.55 0.48
N LEU A 10 10.52 -10.76 0.77
CA LEU A 10 10.95 -10.50 2.13
C LEU A 10 10.18 -9.30 2.69
N CYS A 11 9.21 -9.58 3.55
CA CYS A 11 8.34 -8.58 4.15
C CYS A 11 8.76 -8.19 5.57
N SER A 12 8.57 -6.93 5.94
CA SER A 12 8.70 -6.44 7.31
C SER A 12 7.79 -5.26 7.59
N HIS A 13 7.49 -4.93 8.84
CA HIS A 13 6.75 -3.71 9.17
C HIS A 13 7.56 -2.45 8.79
N GLN A 14 6.89 -1.37 8.38
CA GLN A 14 7.53 -0.05 8.41
C GLN A 14 7.61 0.40 9.87
N PRO A 15 8.65 1.13 10.29
CA PRO A 15 9.77 1.63 9.50
C PRO A 15 11.02 0.73 9.46
N MET A 16 10.87 -0.60 9.53
CA MET A 16 12.00 -1.52 9.78
C MET A 16 12.90 -1.80 8.56
N LEU A 17 12.87 -0.96 7.51
CA LEU A 17 13.72 -1.12 6.32
C LEU A 17 15.20 -1.16 6.70
N LYS A 18 15.68 -0.10 7.35
CA LYS A 18 17.06 0.06 7.80
C LYS A 18 17.46 -0.92 8.90
N TRP A 19 16.52 -1.24 9.78
CA TRP A 19 16.81 -1.93 11.03
C TRP A 19 16.74 -3.45 10.90
N TRP A 20 15.84 -3.97 10.06
CA TRP A 20 15.61 -5.41 9.93
C TRP A 20 15.85 -5.89 8.50
N VAL A 21 15.27 -5.24 7.49
CA VAL A 21 15.34 -5.73 6.10
C VAL A 21 16.76 -5.67 5.56
N GLU A 22 17.44 -4.53 5.71
CA GLU A 22 18.83 -4.37 5.26
C GLU A 22 19.77 -5.39 5.95
N PRO A 23 19.77 -5.56 7.30
CA PRO A 23 20.57 -6.60 7.94
C PRO A 23 20.24 -8.02 7.49
N MET A 24 18.98 -8.33 7.18
CA MET A 24 18.59 -9.65 6.63
C MET A 24 19.18 -9.86 5.23
N LEU A 25 19.15 -8.85 4.36
CA LEU A 25 19.73 -8.92 3.02
C LEU A 25 21.26 -9.07 3.10
N GLN A 26 21.92 -8.31 3.96
CA GLN A 26 23.36 -8.44 4.23
C GLN A 26 23.73 -9.83 4.74
N TYR A 27 22.92 -10.41 5.63
CA TYR A 27 23.13 -11.77 6.11
C TYR A 27 23.02 -12.81 4.99
N VAL A 28 22.00 -12.68 4.12
CA VAL A 28 21.83 -13.57 2.96
C VAL A 28 23.03 -13.46 2.03
N ASP A 29 23.47 -12.24 1.71
CA ASP A 29 24.64 -12.00 0.86
C ASP A 29 25.91 -12.65 1.42
N ALA A 30 26.20 -12.39 2.70
CA ALA A 30 27.40 -12.90 3.36
C ALA A 30 27.40 -14.44 3.53
N THR A 31 26.24 -15.07 3.59
CA THR A 31 26.12 -16.51 3.94
C THR A 31 25.84 -17.38 2.72
N PHE A 32 25.05 -16.90 1.76
CA PHE A 32 24.51 -17.69 0.66
C PHE A 32 24.81 -17.10 -0.73
N GLY A 33 25.33 -15.87 -0.78
CA GLY A 33 25.55 -15.12 -2.02
C GLY A 33 24.38 -14.17 -2.35
N PRO A 34 24.37 -13.59 -3.56
CA PRO A 34 23.53 -12.43 -3.89
C PRO A 34 22.06 -12.63 -3.53
N PRO A 35 21.43 -11.72 -2.76
CA PRO A 35 20.03 -11.86 -2.37
C PRO A 35 19.06 -12.04 -3.55
N SER A 36 19.36 -11.42 -4.71
CA SER A 36 18.55 -11.52 -5.93
C SER A 36 18.48 -12.94 -6.53
N ASP A 37 19.34 -13.86 -6.10
CA ASP A 37 19.23 -15.28 -6.46
C ASP A 37 18.12 -16.01 -5.68
N PHE A 38 17.63 -15.44 -4.58
CA PHE A 38 16.69 -16.09 -3.65
C PHE A 38 15.41 -15.27 -3.39
N ILE A 39 15.54 -13.95 -3.36
CA ILE A 39 14.49 -12.99 -3.02
C ILE A 39 14.07 -12.24 -4.28
N TYR A 40 12.78 -12.25 -4.55
CA TYR A 40 12.19 -11.56 -5.69
C TYR A 40 11.96 -10.08 -5.39
N ALA A 41 11.42 -9.75 -4.22
CA ALA A 41 11.08 -8.38 -3.83
C ALA A 41 11.22 -8.21 -2.32
N ILE A 42 11.27 -6.95 -1.87
CA ILE A 42 11.06 -6.60 -0.47
C ILE A 42 9.71 -5.90 -0.32
N GLY A 43 9.12 -5.97 0.87
CA GLY A 43 7.84 -5.33 1.09
C GLY A 43 7.58 -4.85 2.51
N SER A 44 6.67 -3.90 2.60
CA SER A 44 6.15 -3.37 3.85
C SER A 44 4.64 -3.38 3.85
N GLN A 45 4.04 -3.11 5.01
CA GLN A 45 2.67 -2.61 5.01
C GLN A 45 2.66 -1.19 4.41
N SER A 46 1.51 -0.71 3.92
CA SER A 46 1.29 0.67 3.48
C SER A 46 -0.06 1.19 4.01
N TYR A 47 -0.25 1.10 5.32
CA TYR A 47 -1.42 1.64 5.99
C TYR A 47 -1.35 3.16 6.06
N PHE A 48 -2.48 3.83 5.85
CA PHE A 48 -2.63 5.26 6.12
C PHE A 48 -3.68 5.49 7.19
N SER A 49 -3.58 6.57 7.94
CA SER A 49 -4.40 6.75 9.14
C SER A 49 -4.80 8.19 9.36
N GLY A 50 -5.90 8.36 10.08
CA GLY A 50 -6.38 9.64 10.60
C GLY A 50 -7.32 9.40 11.77
N GLY A 51 -7.84 10.45 12.40
CA GLY A 51 -8.86 10.27 13.43
C GLY A 51 -8.33 9.86 14.79
N HIS A 52 -7.04 10.05 15.07
CA HIS A 52 -6.38 9.64 16.32
C HIS A 52 -6.90 10.42 17.52
N GLU A 53 -7.38 11.65 17.30
CA GLU A 53 -7.80 12.56 18.36
C GLU A 53 -9.31 12.50 18.64
N ALA A 54 -9.66 12.90 19.86
CA ALA A 54 -11.05 12.94 20.29
C ALA A 54 -11.81 14.08 19.59
N GLY A 55 -12.95 13.75 18.97
CA GLY A 55 -13.88 14.74 18.42
C GLY A 55 -13.52 15.29 17.04
N GLU A 56 -12.56 14.70 16.34
CA GLU A 56 -12.25 15.05 14.96
C GLU A 56 -13.47 14.85 14.03
N SER A 57 -13.68 15.81 13.14
CA SER A 57 -14.71 15.72 12.09
C SER A 57 -14.33 14.66 11.05
N VAL A 58 -15.29 14.25 10.23
CA VAL A 58 -15.02 13.38 9.06
C VAL A 58 -13.95 14.00 8.16
N ASP A 59 -14.07 15.30 7.84
CA ASP A 59 -13.11 16.00 6.98
C ASP A 59 -11.70 15.97 7.56
N LYS A 60 -11.54 16.25 8.86
CA LYS A 60 -10.23 16.18 9.52
C LYS A 60 -9.62 14.78 9.48
N ILE A 61 -10.43 13.73 9.63
CA ILE A 61 -9.98 12.35 9.52
C ILE A 61 -9.42 12.05 8.12
N LEU A 62 -10.09 12.57 7.08
CA LEU A 62 -9.67 12.38 5.69
C LEU A 62 -8.41 13.20 5.37
N ASP A 63 -8.33 14.45 5.84
CA ASP A 63 -7.14 15.29 5.72
C ASP A 63 -5.91 14.61 6.36
N ASP A 64 -6.08 14.01 7.54
CA ASP A 64 -5.00 13.26 8.20
C ASP A 64 -4.59 12.02 7.41
N CYS A 65 -5.54 11.32 6.79
CA CYS A 65 -5.24 10.21 5.90
C CYS A 65 -4.39 10.69 4.73
N HIS A 66 -4.75 11.83 4.14
CA HIS A 66 -4.02 12.45 3.05
C HIS A 66 -2.58 12.80 3.46
N GLU A 67 -2.41 13.47 4.60
CA GLU A 67 -1.09 13.79 5.16
C GLU A 67 -0.28 12.52 5.47
N SER A 68 -0.93 11.49 6.01
CA SER A 68 -0.33 10.19 6.28
C SER A 68 0.17 9.52 5.00
N ILE A 69 -0.55 9.64 3.88
CA ILE A 69 -0.13 9.11 2.57
C ILE A 69 1.07 9.90 2.04
N ILE A 70 1.03 11.24 2.08
CA ILE A 70 2.14 12.10 1.62
C ILE A 70 3.42 11.79 2.39
N GLY A 71 3.33 11.68 3.73
CA GLY A 71 4.48 11.37 4.58
C GLY A 71 5.12 10.00 4.33
N GLN A 72 4.41 9.10 3.63
CA GLN A 72 4.93 7.78 3.26
C GLN A 72 5.62 7.75 1.89
N ILE A 73 5.46 8.77 1.04
CA ILE A 73 6.08 8.78 -0.29
C ILE A 73 7.61 8.83 -0.15
N ASP A 74 8.08 9.85 0.57
CA ASP A 74 9.49 10.14 0.77
C ASP A 74 9.74 10.53 2.23
N GLU A 75 10.34 9.62 3.00
CA GLU A 75 10.68 9.86 4.42
C GLU A 75 12.16 10.26 4.57
N THR A 76 12.67 11.11 3.67
CA THR A 76 14.06 11.59 3.72
C THR A 76 14.29 12.54 4.90
N GLY A 77 15.44 12.38 5.58
CA GLY A 77 15.86 13.27 6.68
C GLY A 77 15.28 12.92 8.04
N GLY A 78 14.46 11.86 8.13
CA GLY A 78 14.00 11.27 9.38
C GLY A 78 14.99 10.25 9.97
N VAL A 79 14.63 9.68 11.13
CA VAL A 79 15.41 8.60 11.78
C VAL A 79 15.27 7.26 11.03
N ASN A 80 14.09 7.05 10.45
CA ASN A 80 13.66 5.78 9.87
C ASN A 80 14.12 5.60 8.43
N GLU A 81 13.99 6.65 7.60
CA GLU A 81 14.30 6.62 6.16
C GLU A 81 13.60 5.44 5.47
N ALA A 82 12.29 5.30 5.69
CA ALA A 82 11.52 4.11 5.30
C ALA A 82 10.24 4.45 4.52
N GLY A 83 10.23 5.57 3.78
CA GLY A 83 9.20 5.88 2.80
C GLY A 83 9.32 5.00 1.54
N ARG A 84 8.32 5.06 0.67
CA ARG A 84 8.19 4.20 -0.53
C ARG A 84 9.42 4.32 -1.42
N ILE A 85 9.92 5.53 -1.64
CA ILE A 85 11.14 5.78 -2.43
C ILE A 85 12.34 5.03 -1.82
N GLN A 86 12.52 5.07 -0.51
CA GLN A 86 13.65 4.38 0.15
C GLN A 86 13.54 2.85 0.02
N TRP A 87 12.34 2.28 0.09
CA TRP A 87 12.15 0.84 -0.19
C TRP A 87 12.47 0.48 -1.63
N ILE A 88 12.09 1.33 -2.59
CA ILE A 88 12.38 1.12 -4.01
C ILE A 88 13.89 1.18 -4.28
N GLU A 89 14.54 2.23 -3.82
CA GLU A 89 16.00 2.40 -3.93
C GLU A 89 16.71 1.21 -3.31
N LYS A 90 16.25 0.75 -2.14
CA LYS A 90 16.84 -0.41 -1.49
C LYS A 90 16.66 -1.70 -2.30
N ALA A 91 15.50 -1.91 -2.89
CA ALA A 91 15.28 -3.07 -3.76
C ALA A 91 16.20 -3.01 -5.00
N MET A 92 16.45 -1.82 -5.53
CA MET A 92 17.37 -1.59 -6.65
C MET A 92 18.83 -1.86 -6.27
N ASP A 93 19.30 -1.39 -5.11
CA ASP A 93 20.67 -1.63 -4.61
C ASP A 93 21.01 -3.13 -4.58
N TRP A 94 20.04 -3.94 -4.17
CA TRP A 94 20.18 -5.39 -4.07
C TRP A 94 19.81 -6.15 -5.36
N ASN A 95 19.53 -5.43 -6.46
CA ASN A 95 19.13 -5.99 -7.75
C ASN A 95 17.92 -6.94 -7.66
N LEU A 96 16.93 -6.60 -6.82
CA LEU A 96 15.75 -7.43 -6.65
C LEU A 96 14.77 -7.24 -7.81
N PRO A 97 14.46 -8.29 -8.59
CA PRO A 97 13.73 -8.16 -9.86
C PRO A 97 12.25 -7.77 -9.71
N GLY A 98 11.67 -7.94 -8.53
CA GLY A 98 10.30 -7.56 -8.19
C GLY A 98 10.18 -6.22 -7.47
N GLY A 99 11.30 -5.55 -7.16
CA GLY A 99 11.29 -4.23 -6.54
C GLY A 99 10.65 -4.20 -5.16
N TYR A 100 9.81 -3.19 -4.95
CA TYR A 100 9.05 -2.95 -3.72
C TYR A 100 7.58 -3.33 -3.88
N VAL A 101 7.02 -3.99 -2.85
CA VAL A 101 5.61 -4.34 -2.77
C VAL A 101 4.99 -3.93 -1.43
N SER A 102 3.71 -3.62 -1.43
CA SER A 102 2.91 -3.52 -0.21
C SER A 102 2.20 -4.84 0.04
N TYR A 103 2.53 -5.52 1.16
CA TYR A 103 1.92 -6.81 1.50
C TYR A 103 0.58 -6.70 2.22
N GLU A 104 0.26 -5.52 2.72
CA GLU A 104 -1.04 -5.15 3.26
C GLU A 104 -1.11 -3.63 3.33
N GLY A 105 -2.30 -3.07 3.15
CA GLY A 105 -2.46 -1.62 3.14
C GLY A 105 -3.93 -1.23 3.15
N GLY A 106 -4.16 0.07 2.95
CA GLY A 106 -5.46 0.72 3.10
C GLY A 106 -5.55 1.52 4.39
N PRO A 107 -6.73 1.97 4.79
CA PRO A 107 -6.85 2.77 6.01
C PRO A 107 -6.70 1.90 7.26
N ASP A 108 -6.09 2.48 8.30
CA ASP A 108 -6.01 1.97 9.67
C ASP A 108 -6.12 3.14 10.66
N HIS A 109 -7.32 3.36 11.22
CA HIS A 109 -7.58 4.43 12.19
C HIS A 109 -7.13 4.08 13.64
N GLY A 110 -6.20 3.15 13.79
CA GLY A 110 -5.55 2.82 15.06
C GLY A 110 -6.32 1.84 15.95
N GLY A 111 -5.57 1.19 16.84
CA GLY A 111 -6.06 0.11 17.69
C GLY A 111 -6.98 0.55 18.83
N GLY A 112 -8.25 0.13 18.77
CA GLY A 112 -9.08 -0.09 19.95
C GLY A 112 -9.65 1.14 20.68
N SER A 113 -9.28 2.36 20.31
CA SER A 113 -9.95 3.56 20.86
C SER A 113 -11.41 3.61 20.39
N THR A 114 -12.34 3.64 21.33
CA THR A 114 -13.77 3.83 21.04
C THR A 114 -14.15 5.31 20.97
N THR A 115 -13.21 6.20 21.24
CA THR A 115 -13.41 7.64 21.11
C THR A 115 -13.57 7.98 19.63
N ASN A 116 -14.59 8.76 19.30
CA ASN A 116 -14.87 9.24 17.94
C ASN A 116 -15.18 8.14 16.88
N ILE A 117 -15.56 6.93 17.32
CA ILE A 117 -15.83 5.81 16.40
C ILE A 117 -16.90 6.13 15.34
N ALA A 118 -17.90 6.95 15.68
CA ALA A 118 -18.97 7.33 14.74
C ALA A 118 -18.41 8.09 13.54
N ASN A 119 -17.54 9.09 13.74
CA ASN A 119 -16.97 9.85 12.64
C ASN A 119 -15.96 9.02 11.84
N ARG A 120 -15.20 8.12 12.49
CA ARG A 120 -14.33 7.17 11.78
C ARG A 120 -15.14 6.26 10.85
N ILE A 121 -16.28 5.72 11.31
CA ILE A 121 -17.18 4.91 10.47
C ILE A 121 -17.75 5.75 9.32
N LEU A 122 -18.12 7.00 9.58
CA LEU A 122 -18.67 7.89 8.55
C LEU A 122 -17.61 8.26 7.50
N ALA A 123 -16.36 8.50 7.91
CA ALA A 123 -15.24 8.73 7.00
C ALA A 123 -15.01 7.49 6.12
N GLU A 124 -14.95 6.31 6.70
CA GLU A 124 -14.75 5.05 5.94
C GLU A 124 -15.86 4.72 4.94
N ARG A 125 -17.04 5.31 5.13
CA ARG A 125 -18.20 5.17 4.25
C ARG A 125 -18.43 6.40 3.37
N SER A 126 -17.55 7.41 3.40
CA SER A 126 -17.69 8.60 2.60
C SER A 126 -17.08 8.44 1.21
N GLU A 127 -17.42 9.34 0.30
CA GLU A 127 -16.77 9.49 -0.99
C GLU A 127 -15.32 9.94 -0.84
N GLY A 128 -15.00 10.78 0.16
CA GLY A 128 -13.62 11.21 0.43
C GLY A 128 -12.68 10.05 0.73
N MET A 129 -13.14 8.97 1.38
CA MET A 129 -12.29 7.79 1.55
C MET A 129 -12.02 7.05 0.22
N CYS A 130 -12.90 7.15 -0.78
CA CYS A 130 -12.56 6.70 -2.14
C CYS A 130 -11.46 7.58 -2.73
N GLU A 131 -11.53 8.89 -2.55
CA GLU A 131 -10.50 9.83 -3.03
C GLU A 131 -9.14 9.50 -2.39
N GLU A 132 -9.08 9.28 -1.08
CA GLU A 132 -7.84 8.88 -0.39
C GLU A 132 -7.31 7.53 -0.87
N MET A 133 -8.18 6.56 -1.14
CA MET A 133 -7.78 5.27 -1.70
C MET A 133 -7.19 5.41 -3.11
N ARG A 134 -7.77 6.29 -3.95
CA ARG A 134 -7.19 6.59 -5.27
C ARG A 134 -5.87 7.30 -5.12
N PHE A 135 -5.80 8.37 -4.32
CA PHE A 135 -4.58 9.12 -4.10
C PHE A 135 -3.44 8.24 -3.59
N ASN A 136 -3.74 7.36 -2.62
CA ASN A 136 -2.79 6.39 -2.09
C ASN A 136 -2.15 5.50 -3.16
N LEU A 137 -2.91 5.10 -4.18
CA LEU A 137 -2.49 4.15 -5.20
C LEU A 137 -2.03 4.82 -6.51
N ASP A 138 -2.89 5.65 -7.10
CA ASP A 138 -2.74 6.29 -8.42
C ASP A 138 -1.68 7.39 -8.40
N ASP A 139 -1.59 8.15 -7.30
CA ASP A 139 -0.65 9.28 -7.17
C ASP A 139 0.58 8.92 -6.33
N ALA A 140 0.38 8.21 -5.21
CA ALA A 140 1.42 8.03 -4.20
C ALA A 140 2.13 6.67 -4.25
N PHE A 141 1.60 5.64 -4.94
CA PHE A 141 2.20 4.30 -4.97
C PHE A 141 2.68 3.89 -6.37
N LEU A 142 1.77 3.77 -7.34
CA LEU A 142 2.11 3.28 -8.68
C LEU A 142 3.14 4.18 -9.40
N PRO A 143 3.06 5.52 -9.35
CA PRO A 143 4.05 6.38 -10.01
C PRO A 143 5.46 6.29 -9.43
N THR A 144 5.62 5.77 -8.20
CA THR A 144 6.93 5.60 -7.57
C THR A 144 7.74 4.45 -8.19
N GLY A 145 7.10 3.56 -8.95
CA GLY A 145 7.73 2.35 -9.48
C GLY A 145 7.56 1.12 -8.59
N ALA A 146 6.73 1.20 -7.55
CA ALA A 146 6.33 0.06 -6.75
C ALA A 146 5.53 -0.96 -7.58
N ALA A 147 5.72 -2.26 -7.31
CA ALA A 147 5.30 -3.32 -8.23
C ALA A 147 3.93 -3.95 -7.91
N LEU A 148 3.53 -3.96 -6.64
CA LEU A 148 2.28 -4.57 -6.19
C LEU A 148 1.77 -3.87 -4.93
N ALA A 149 0.50 -3.49 -4.91
CA ALA A 149 -0.21 -3.05 -3.72
C ALA A 149 -1.28 -4.07 -3.34
N MET A 150 -1.24 -4.58 -2.11
CA MET A 150 -2.28 -5.46 -1.59
C MET A 150 -3.12 -4.73 -0.55
N GLN A 151 -4.43 -4.70 -0.78
CA GLN A 151 -5.39 -4.19 0.20
C GLN A 151 -5.62 -5.24 1.29
N PHE A 152 -5.43 -4.85 2.55
CA PHE A 152 -5.82 -5.72 3.66
C PHE A 152 -7.34 -5.89 3.67
N THR A 153 -7.86 -7.00 4.17
CA THR A 153 -9.31 -7.14 4.40
C THR A 153 -9.53 -8.00 5.62
N LEU A 154 -10.06 -7.39 6.68
CA LEU A 154 -10.51 -8.14 7.84
C LEU A 154 -11.89 -8.73 7.55
N THR A 155 -12.06 -10.04 7.68
CA THR A 155 -13.40 -10.68 7.58
C THR A 155 -13.84 -11.14 8.97
N SER A 156 -14.45 -10.24 9.73
CA SER A 156 -14.99 -10.52 11.07
C SER A 156 -16.08 -9.52 11.44
N SER A 157 -16.70 -9.68 12.62
CA SER A 157 -17.64 -8.69 13.17
C SER A 157 -17.01 -7.30 13.35
N TYR A 158 -15.68 -7.23 13.49
CA TYR A 158 -14.94 -5.96 13.62
C TYR A 158 -14.80 -5.22 12.28
N ASN A 159 -15.00 -5.89 11.14
CA ASN A 159 -15.03 -5.24 9.83
C ASN A 159 -16.31 -4.43 9.60
N ARG A 160 -17.35 -4.56 10.46
CA ARG A 160 -18.59 -3.79 10.32
C ARG A 160 -18.38 -2.27 10.39
N TYR A 161 -17.25 -1.84 10.94
CA TYR A 161 -16.84 -0.43 11.01
C TYR A 161 -16.13 0.05 9.74
N GLY A 162 -15.83 -0.87 8.83
CA GLY A 162 -15.47 -0.63 7.45
C GLY A 162 -14.06 -0.14 7.18
N CYS A 163 -13.21 -0.05 8.20
CA CYS A 163 -11.83 0.41 8.03
C CYS A 163 -11.01 -0.50 7.12
N TRP A 164 -10.76 -1.73 7.54
CA TRP A 164 -9.84 -2.58 6.78
C TRP A 164 -10.40 -3.14 5.47
N GLY A 165 -11.71 -3.34 5.32
CA GLY A 165 -12.27 -3.94 4.11
C GLY A 165 -12.53 -2.95 2.97
N LEU A 166 -12.35 -3.40 1.72
CA LEU A 166 -12.93 -2.69 0.56
C LEU A 166 -14.44 -2.59 0.65
N THR A 167 -15.06 -3.55 1.32
CA THR A 167 -16.45 -3.49 1.73
C THR A 167 -16.57 -3.98 3.18
N ASP A 168 -17.55 -3.44 3.87
CA ASP A 168 -17.91 -3.81 5.23
C ASP A 168 -19.14 -4.75 5.30
N ASP A 169 -19.68 -5.11 4.13
CA ASP A 169 -20.75 -6.10 3.96
C ASP A 169 -20.71 -6.71 2.55
N VAL A 170 -20.37 -7.99 2.47
CA VAL A 170 -20.27 -8.71 1.19
C VAL A 170 -21.61 -8.86 0.48
N ASN A 171 -22.75 -8.73 1.18
CA ASN A 171 -24.08 -8.73 0.54
C ASN A 171 -24.45 -7.35 -0.01
N VAL A 172 -23.76 -6.29 0.42
CA VAL A 172 -23.95 -4.92 -0.02
C VAL A 172 -22.56 -4.31 -0.31
N PRO A 173 -21.85 -4.80 -1.34
CA PRO A 173 -20.43 -4.47 -1.56
C PRO A 173 -20.18 -2.97 -1.74
N HIS A 174 -21.19 -2.22 -2.21
CA HIS A 174 -21.17 -0.77 -2.41
C HIS A 174 -21.75 0.02 -1.22
N ARG A 175 -21.85 -0.57 -0.02
CA ARG A 175 -22.29 0.16 1.19
C ARG A 175 -21.32 1.27 1.59
N ASN A 176 -20.05 1.12 1.23
CA ASN A 176 -19.05 2.17 1.20
C ASN A 176 -18.60 2.44 -0.25
N TYR A 177 -17.78 3.47 -0.44
CA TYR A 177 -17.33 3.86 -1.77
C TYR A 177 -16.07 3.11 -2.23
N LYS A 178 -15.30 2.51 -1.31
CA LYS A 178 -13.99 1.90 -1.57
C LYS A 178 -14.00 0.78 -2.62
N PHE A 179 -14.93 -0.16 -2.53
CA PHE A 179 -15.00 -1.27 -3.49
C PHE A 179 -15.26 -0.80 -4.93
N GLY A 180 -16.22 0.12 -5.11
CA GLY A 180 -16.52 0.70 -6.43
C GLY A 180 -15.31 1.46 -6.96
N CYS A 181 -14.73 2.30 -6.10
CA CYS A 181 -13.57 3.12 -6.40
C CYS A 181 -12.37 2.33 -6.93
N LEU A 182 -11.97 1.26 -6.22
CA LEU A 182 -10.83 0.45 -6.67
C LEU A 182 -11.13 -0.36 -7.92
N ARG A 183 -12.39 -0.81 -8.10
CA ARG A 183 -12.79 -1.47 -9.35
C ARG A 183 -12.65 -0.51 -10.53
N ASP A 184 -13.05 0.74 -10.35
CA ASP A 184 -12.97 1.76 -11.40
C ASP A 184 -11.50 2.10 -11.69
N LEU A 185 -10.65 2.28 -10.67
CA LEU A 185 -9.19 2.45 -10.83
C LEU A 185 -8.55 1.30 -11.63
N ILE A 186 -8.89 0.04 -11.31
CA ILE A 186 -8.37 -1.13 -12.03
C ILE A 186 -8.82 -1.10 -13.51
N ASN A 187 -10.05 -0.69 -13.79
CA ASN A 187 -10.53 -0.56 -15.16
C ASN A 187 -9.78 0.53 -15.92
N ASP A 188 -9.56 1.70 -15.29
CA ASP A 188 -8.79 2.81 -15.88
C ASP A 188 -7.36 2.38 -16.24
N ILE A 189 -6.68 1.66 -15.33
CA ILE A 189 -5.34 1.11 -15.58
C ILE A 189 -5.35 0.14 -16.76
N ASN A 190 -6.31 -0.79 -16.80
CA ASN A 190 -6.36 -1.79 -17.87
C ASN A 190 -6.59 -1.15 -19.24
N VAL A 191 -7.47 -0.15 -19.34
CA VAL A 191 -7.69 0.63 -20.58
C VAL A 191 -6.39 1.28 -21.05
N ASN A 192 -5.63 1.90 -20.14
CA ASN A 192 -4.35 2.53 -20.46
C ASN A 192 -3.27 1.52 -20.91
N THR A 193 -3.25 0.30 -20.35
CA THR A 193 -2.30 -0.74 -20.79
C THR A 193 -2.61 -1.32 -22.17
N GLU A 194 -3.88 -1.36 -22.58
CA GLU A 194 -4.27 -1.82 -23.92
C GLU A 194 -3.87 -0.80 -25.01
N GLU A 195 -3.96 0.50 -24.72
CA GLU A 195 -3.48 1.57 -25.61
C GLU A 195 -1.95 1.60 -25.76
N LEU A 196 -1.21 1.18 -24.72
CA LEU A 196 0.24 1.02 -24.75
C LEU A 196 0.71 -0.33 -25.31
N SER A 197 -0.21 -1.24 -25.64
CA SER A 197 0.16 -2.50 -26.31
C SER A 197 0.67 -2.24 -27.73
N PRO A 198 1.73 -2.92 -28.20
CA PRO A 198 2.32 -2.69 -29.52
C PRO A 198 1.44 -3.28 -30.64
N LYS A 199 0.24 -2.72 -30.84
CA LYS A 199 -0.61 -2.95 -32.00
C LYS A 199 -0.73 -1.66 -32.82
N LYS A 200 0.39 -1.22 -33.41
CA LYS A 200 0.50 -0.47 -34.70
C LYS A 200 1.88 0.21 -34.89
N MET A 201 2.97 -0.54 -34.78
CA MET A 201 4.26 -0.13 -35.38
C MET A 201 4.78 -1.16 -36.38
N LEU A 202 3.89 -1.66 -37.24
CA LEU A 202 4.24 -2.38 -38.46
C LEU A 202 3.34 -1.83 -39.57
N ASN A 203 3.76 -0.69 -40.13
CA ASN A 203 3.57 -0.27 -41.52
C ASN A 203 4.03 1.19 -41.66
N ARG A 204 5.32 1.39 -41.88
CA ARG A 204 5.94 2.32 -42.85
C ARG A 204 7.45 2.21 -42.79
#